data_AF-A0A0P0C6A6-F1
#
_entry.id   AF-A0A0P0C6A6-F1
#
_cell.length_a   1.000
_cell.length_b   1.000
_cell.length_c   1.000
_cell.angle_alpha   90.00
_cell.angle_beta   90.00
_cell.angle_gamma   90.00
#
_symmetry.space_group_name_H-M   'P 1'
#
loop_
_entity.id
_entity.type
_entity.pdbx_description
1 polymer ?
#
loop_
_entity_poly.entity_id
_entity_poly.type
_entity_poly.pdbx_seq_one_letter_code
_entity_poly.pdbx_strand_id
1 'polypeptide(L)'
;MNKKLSLFLAALILLISSCSDGRTKTETSVVESKESPSINPERESKEQTATESLKPLSEVREQIIRGDYKQIDELITQVNSYTSKDTVQMTAGQRLSFPQPSKEILVDFLKSINLDSLKDNKEFEKKYSFDSAPKGYKPDSNECPDGLTLSLRENASEFALSIDNRFLVDADIGCAESMTIYYLSVEREKLLLNSLDYAG
;
A
#
# COMPACT_ATOMS: atom_id res chain seq x y z
N MET A 1 -22.38 13.42 42.18
CA MET A 1 -23.21 14.40 41.44
C MET A 1 -22.45 15.72 41.38
N ASN A 2 -21.94 16.08 40.19
CA ASN A 2 -21.66 17.46 39.82
C ASN A 2 -21.76 17.53 38.30
N LYS A 3 -22.86 18.12 37.83
CA LYS A 3 -23.13 18.44 36.43
C LYS A 3 -22.65 19.87 36.17
N LYS A 4 -21.80 20.08 35.17
CA LYS A 4 -21.75 21.27 34.31
C LYS A 4 -21.31 20.75 32.93
N LEU A 5 -22.20 20.65 31.93
CA LEU A 5 -22.69 21.73 31.06
C LEU A 5 -21.54 22.39 30.29
N SER A 6 -21.53 22.61 28.98
CA SER A 6 -22.22 22.11 27.79
C SER A 6 -21.63 22.91 26.61
N LEU A 7 -21.58 22.28 25.43
CA LEU A 7 -21.83 22.87 24.09
C LEU A 7 -20.78 23.74 23.35
N PHE A 8 -20.57 23.29 22.09
CA PHE A 8 -20.33 24.03 20.83
C PHE A 8 -18.95 24.69 20.64
N LEU A 9 -18.35 24.74 19.43
CA LEU A 9 -18.91 24.80 18.08
C LEU A 9 -17.82 24.39 17.05
N ALA A 10 -18.24 23.78 15.95
CA ALA A 10 -17.43 23.54 14.75
C ALA A 10 -17.16 24.85 13.99
N ALA A 11 -16.02 24.96 13.29
CA ALA A 11 -15.90 25.74 12.06
C ALA A 11 -14.67 25.32 11.23
N LEU A 12 -15.00 24.77 10.06
CA LEU A 12 -14.18 24.51 8.88
C LEU A 12 -13.93 25.83 8.13
N ILE A 13 -12.68 26.14 7.74
CA ILE A 13 -12.41 27.09 6.64
C ILE A 13 -11.25 26.55 5.78
N LEU A 14 -11.60 26.10 4.58
CA LEU A 14 -10.73 25.90 3.43
C LEU A 14 -10.36 27.27 2.83
N LEU A 15 -9.07 27.50 2.57
CA LEU A 15 -8.62 28.59 1.70
C LEU A 15 -7.85 28.00 0.52
N ILE A 16 -8.54 27.94 -0.62
CA ILE A 16 -7.92 27.82 -1.94
C ILE A 16 -7.89 29.24 -2.49
N SER A 17 -6.70 29.80 -2.69
CA SER A 17 -6.52 31.08 -3.40
C SER A 17 -5.68 30.82 -4.63
N SER A 18 -6.36 30.60 -5.76
CA SER A 18 -5.80 30.79 -7.09
C SER A 18 -5.66 32.28 -7.37
N CYS A 19 -4.44 32.73 -7.65
CA CYS A 19 -4.20 34.00 -8.35
C CYS A 19 -3.63 33.68 -9.73
N SER A 20 -4.50 33.77 -10.73
CA SER A 20 -4.12 34.00 -12.13
C SER A 20 -4.66 35.38 -12.47
N ASP A 21 -3.79 36.33 -12.80
CA ASP A 21 -4.20 37.41 -13.69
C ASP A 21 -2.99 38.06 -14.39
N GLY A 22 -3.16 38.34 -15.68
CA GLY A 22 -2.05 38.73 -16.57
C GLY A 22 -2.45 39.12 -17.99
N ARG A 23 -3.49 39.96 -18.13
CA ARG A 23 -3.67 41.05 -19.14
C ARG A 23 -3.61 40.78 -20.66
N THR A 24 -4.79 40.93 -21.27
CA THR A 24 -5.19 41.81 -22.41
C THR A 24 -4.35 41.91 -23.70
N LYS A 25 -4.97 41.63 -24.86
CA LYS A 25 -5.50 42.66 -25.81
C LYS A 25 -6.24 42.04 -27.01
N THR A 26 -7.29 42.74 -27.42
CA THR A 26 -8.23 42.55 -28.54
C THR A 26 -7.61 42.84 -29.89
N GLU A 27 -7.96 42.08 -30.94
CA GLU A 27 -8.37 42.61 -32.26
C GLU A 27 -9.05 41.54 -33.12
N THR A 28 -10.15 41.94 -33.77
CA THR A 28 -11.02 41.15 -34.63
C THR A 28 -10.60 41.32 -36.09
N SER A 29 -10.55 40.22 -36.85
CA SER A 29 -10.52 40.24 -38.32
C SER A 29 -11.26 39.03 -38.87
N VAL A 30 -12.03 39.26 -39.93
CA VAL A 30 -12.99 38.36 -40.57
C VAL A 30 -12.34 37.68 -41.79
N VAL A 31 -12.83 36.48 -42.13
CA VAL A 31 -13.10 35.93 -43.50
C VAL A 31 -12.49 34.53 -43.75
N GLU A 32 -13.38 33.69 -44.30
CA GLU A 32 -13.20 32.54 -45.21
C GLU A 32 -13.18 31.10 -44.71
N SER A 33 -14.27 30.41 -45.08
CA SER A 33 -14.48 28.97 -45.11
C SER A 33 -13.52 28.23 -46.04
N LYS A 34 -12.99 27.09 -45.59
CA LYS A 34 -12.76 25.90 -46.44
C LYS A 34 -13.00 24.61 -45.64
N GLU A 35 -13.66 23.68 -46.30
CA GLU A 35 -14.07 22.35 -45.83
C GLU A 35 -12.92 21.33 -45.84
N SER A 36 -12.95 20.45 -44.81
CA SER A 36 -12.46 19.05 -44.72
C SER A 36 -10.95 18.77 -44.70
N PRO A 37 -10.45 17.65 -44.11
CA PRO A 37 -11.15 16.45 -43.61
C PRO A 37 -10.79 15.98 -42.18
N SER A 38 -11.71 15.17 -41.63
CA SER A 38 -11.53 14.04 -40.70
C SER A 38 -10.10 13.66 -40.29
N ILE A 39 -9.77 13.72 -38.99
CA ILE A 39 -9.17 12.61 -38.23
C ILE A 39 -9.70 12.67 -36.80
N ASN A 40 -10.51 11.69 -36.43
CA ASN A 40 -10.78 11.33 -35.05
C ASN A 40 -9.54 10.58 -34.55
N PRO A 41 -8.77 11.06 -33.54
CA PRO A 41 -7.89 10.17 -32.83
C PRO A 41 -8.80 9.38 -31.88
N GLU A 42 -9.28 8.29 -32.42
CA GLU A 42 -9.83 7.17 -31.71
C GLU A 42 -8.92 6.86 -30.52
N ARG A 43 -9.57 6.79 -29.39
CA ARG A 43 -9.04 6.78 -28.04
C ARG A 43 -8.47 5.38 -27.76
N GLU A 44 -7.39 5.01 -28.43
CA GLU A 44 -6.70 3.74 -28.20
C GLU A 44 -5.31 3.99 -27.60
N SER A 45 -5.23 4.27 -26.30
CA SER A 45 -3.93 4.18 -25.59
C SER A 45 -4.05 4.04 -24.06
N LYS A 46 -4.93 3.19 -23.53
CA LYS A 46 -4.92 2.92 -22.07
C LYS A 46 -5.00 1.46 -21.63
N GLU A 47 -5.26 0.53 -22.54
CA GLU A 47 -5.49 -0.87 -22.13
C GLU A 47 -4.23 -1.75 -22.21
N GLN A 48 -3.18 -1.26 -22.88
CA GLN A 48 -1.91 -1.98 -23.04
C GLN A 48 -0.96 -1.82 -21.84
N THR A 49 -1.26 -0.94 -20.88
CA THR A 49 -0.31 -0.53 -19.83
C THR A 49 -0.42 -1.31 -18.51
N ALA A 50 -1.50 -2.06 -18.29
CA ALA A 50 -1.75 -2.76 -17.02
C ALA A 50 -1.46 -4.28 -17.07
N THR A 51 -1.29 -4.87 -18.25
CA THR A 51 -1.06 -6.33 -18.40
C THR A 51 0.43 -6.68 -18.49
N GLU A 52 1.27 -5.86 -19.15
CA GLU A 52 2.75 -5.96 -19.07
C GLU A 52 3.27 -5.63 -17.66
N SER A 53 2.45 -4.89 -16.93
CA SER A 53 2.75 -4.22 -15.68
C SER A 53 2.90 -5.20 -14.51
N LEU A 54 2.10 -6.27 -14.46
CA LEU A 54 2.14 -7.29 -13.41
C LEU A 54 2.98 -8.52 -13.76
N LYS A 55 3.53 -8.58 -14.97
CA LYS A 55 4.32 -9.72 -15.45
C LYS A 55 5.48 -10.08 -14.51
N PRO A 56 6.26 -9.12 -13.96
CA PRO A 56 7.32 -9.47 -13.02
C PRO A 56 6.80 -10.15 -11.74
N LEU A 57 5.68 -9.67 -11.19
CA LEU A 57 5.06 -10.27 -10.00
C LEU A 57 4.48 -11.66 -10.31
N SER A 58 3.91 -11.87 -11.51
CA SER A 58 3.40 -13.18 -11.91
C SER A 58 4.51 -14.21 -12.02
N GLU A 59 5.67 -13.85 -12.55
CA GLU A 59 6.85 -14.73 -12.64
C GLU A 59 7.35 -15.16 -11.25
N VAL A 60 7.46 -14.20 -10.31
CA VAL A 60 7.80 -14.49 -8.90
C VAL A 60 6.78 -15.43 -8.27
N ARG A 61 5.48 -15.16 -8.47
CA ARG A 61 4.39 -15.99 -7.95
C ARG A 61 4.46 -17.42 -8.49
N GLU A 62 4.72 -17.60 -9.78
CA GLU A 62 4.84 -18.93 -10.40
C GLU A 62 6.06 -19.71 -9.86
N GLN A 63 7.18 -19.04 -9.57
CA GLN A 63 8.33 -19.66 -8.90
C GLN A 63 7.94 -20.18 -7.51
N ILE A 64 7.24 -19.37 -6.73
CA ILE A 64 6.76 -19.73 -5.39
C ILE A 64 5.75 -20.89 -5.45
N ILE A 65 4.86 -20.92 -6.44
CA ILE A 65 3.91 -22.04 -6.64
C ILE A 65 4.65 -23.35 -6.91
N ARG A 66 5.74 -23.30 -7.69
CA ARG A 66 6.60 -24.46 -7.95
C ARG A 66 7.48 -24.86 -6.76
N GLY A 67 7.45 -24.10 -5.67
CA GLY A 67 8.23 -24.37 -4.47
C GLY A 67 9.63 -23.77 -4.46
N ASP A 68 9.96 -22.89 -5.41
CA ASP A 68 11.16 -22.06 -5.34
C ASP A 68 10.88 -20.85 -4.46
N TYR A 69 11.50 -20.82 -3.29
CA TYR A 69 11.29 -19.77 -2.27
C TYR A 69 12.48 -18.85 -2.12
N LYS A 70 13.46 -18.91 -3.03
CA LYS A 70 14.69 -18.13 -2.95
C LYS A 70 14.43 -16.62 -2.84
N GLN A 71 13.43 -16.13 -3.56
CA GLN A 71 13.03 -14.72 -3.58
C GLN A 71 12.49 -14.27 -2.22
N ILE A 72 11.79 -15.17 -1.51
CA ILE A 72 11.28 -14.91 -0.16
C ILE A 72 12.42 -14.91 0.85
N ASP A 73 13.36 -15.86 0.75
CA ASP A 73 14.54 -15.91 1.60
C ASP A 73 15.43 -14.67 1.42
N GLU A 74 15.60 -14.21 0.18
CA GLU A 74 16.30 -12.97 -0.15
C GLU A 74 15.56 -11.75 0.42
N LEU A 75 14.23 -11.68 0.35
CA LEU A 75 13.44 -10.59 0.94
C LEU A 75 13.59 -10.54 2.47
N ILE A 76 13.45 -11.68 3.16
CA ILE A 76 13.62 -11.77 4.61
C ILE A 76 15.01 -11.29 5.03
N THR A 77 16.05 -11.69 4.27
CA THR A 77 17.42 -11.25 4.51
C THR A 77 17.57 -9.74 4.36
N GLN A 78 16.94 -9.14 3.34
CA GLN A 78 16.93 -7.69 3.13
C GLN A 78 16.25 -6.94 4.28
N VAL A 79 15.07 -7.40 4.71
CA VAL A 79 14.34 -6.81 5.86
C VAL A 79 15.17 -6.90 7.14
N ASN A 80 15.76 -8.05 7.43
CA ASN A 80 16.63 -8.22 8.60
C ASN A 80 17.86 -7.31 8.55
N SER A 81 18.44 -7.12 7.36
CA SER A 81 19.55 -6.18 7.18
C SER A 81 19.12 -4.74 7.43
N TYR A 82 17.96 -4.34 6.92
CA TYR A 82 17.41 -2.99 7.07
C TYR A 82 17.14 -2.66 8.53
N THR A 83 16.40 -3.52 9.22
CA THR A 83 16.02 -3.38 10.64
C THR A 83 17.21 -3.44 11.60
N SER A 84 18.33 -4.02 11.17
CA SER A 84 19.58 -4.06 11.97
C SER A 84 20.48 -2.84 11.77
N LYS A 85 20.31 -2.08 10.67
CA LYS A 85 21.18 -0.95 10.30
C LYS A 85 20.69 0.40 10.82
N ASP A 86 19.40 0.55 11.08
CA ASP A 86 18.84 1.86 11.43
C ASP A 86 19.17 2.28 12.87
N THR A 87 19.69 3.49 13.04
CA THR A 87 20.27 4.02 14.29
C THR A 87 19.23 4.57 15.26
N VAL A 88 17.95 4.57 14.87
CA VAL A 88 16.81 4.79 15.77
C VAL A 88 16.20 3.42 16.08
N GLN A 89 16.94 2.60 16.83
CA GLN A 89 16.50 1.24 17.14
C GLN A 89 15.26 1.28 18.04
N MET A 90 14.13 0.82 17.50
CA MET A 90 13.00 0.41 18.33
C MET A 90 13.50 -0.57 19.38
N THR A 91 13.20 -0.29 20.65
CA THR A 91 13.48 -1.21 21.76
C THR A 91 12.82 -2.56 21.48
N ALA A 92 13.32 -3.64 22.09
CA ALA A 92 12.73 -4.97 21.94
C ALA A 92 11.21 -4.98 22.26
N GLY A 93 10.77 -4.14 23.21
CA GLY A 93 9.35 -3.98 23.53
C GLY A 93 8.55 -3.25 22.44
N GLN A 94 9.13 -2.24 21.78
CA GLN A 94 8.49 -1.55 20.66
C GLN A 94 8.40 -2.44 19.42
N ARG A 95 9.33 -3.37 19.22
CA ARG A 95 9.26 -4.35 18.11
C ARG A 95 8.08 -5.32 18.23
N LEU A 96 7.58 -5.56 19.44
CA LEU A 96 6.35 -6.34 19.64
C LEU A 96 5.11 -5.65 19.09
N SER A 97 5.17 -4.32 18.90
CA SER A 97 4.13 -3.57 18.21
C SER A 97 4.23 -3.70 16.70
N PHE A 98 5.29 -4.28 16.13
CA PHE A 98 5.45 -4.42 14.69
C PHE A 98 5.91 -5.83 14.35
N PRO A 99 5.11 -6.87 14.68
CA PRO A 99 5.45 -8.24 14.31
C PRO A 99 5.62 -8.34 12.79
N GLN A 100 6.60 -9.14 12.37
CA GLN A 100 6.86 -9.40 10.96
C GLN A 100 6.28 -10.78 10.62
N PRO A 101 5.67 -10.97 9.44
CA PRO A 101 5.09 -12.25 9.06
C PRO A 101 6.16 -13.32 8.94
N SER A 102 5.80 -14.56 9.26
CA SER A 102 6.69 -15.70 9.05
C SER A 102 6.91 -15.97 7.56
N LYS A 103 7.92 -16.78 7.23
CA LYS A 103 8.14 -17.24 5.86
C LYS A 103 6.92 -17.95 5.30
N GLU A 104 6.29 -18.80 6.11
CA GLU A 104 5.11 -19.58 5.72
C GLU A 104 3.94 -18.68 5.36
N ILE A 105 3.72 -17.62 6.13
CA ILE A 105 2.69 -16.61 5.86
C ILE A 105 2.99 -15.86 4.57
N LEU A 106 4.23 -15.40 4.36
CA LEU A 106 4.61 -14.72 3.11
C LEU A 106 4.44 -15.63 1.88
N VAL A 107 4.82 -16.91 2.00
CA VAL A 107 4.61 -17.91 0.93
C VAL A 107 3.12 -18.06 0.62
N ASP A 108 2.30 -18.28 1.63
CA ASP A 108 0.86 -18.46 1.47
C ASP A 108 0.18 -17.21 0.87
N PHE A 109 0.58 -16.02 1.33
CA PHE A 109 0.08 -14.75 0.81
C PHE A 109 0.37 -14.60 -0.67
N LEU A 110 1.66 -14.70 -1.06
CA LEU A 110 2.08 -14.52 -2.44
C LEU A 110 1.44 -15.55 -3.39
N LYS A 111 1.25 -16.80 -2.94
CA LYS A 111 0.52 -17.82 -3.71
C LYS A 111 -0.95 -17.45 -3.91
N SER A 112 -1.57 -16.84 -2.90
CA SER A 112 -2.99 -16.53 -2.89
C SER A 112 -3.39 -15.31 -3.70
N ILE A 113 -2.43 -14.45 -4.08
CA ILE A 113 -2.70 -13.25 -4.87
C ILE A 113 -3.45 -13.64 -6.14
N ASN A 114 -4.65 -13.06 -6.28
CA ASN A 114 -5.39 -13.05 -7.53
C ASN A 114 -4.92 -11.86 -8.35
N LEU A 115 -4.16 -12.12 -9.42
CA LEU A 115 -3.54 -11.07 -10.24
C LEU A 115 -4.57 -10.22 -10.99
N ASP A 116 -5.71 -10.80 -11.37
CA ASP A 116 -6.79 -10.04 -12.03
C ASP A 116 -7.44 -9.07 -11.03
N SER A 117 -7.75 -9.55 -9.82
CA SER A 117 -8.25 -8.70 -8.74
C SER A 117 -7.25 -7.61 -8.37
N LEU A 118 -5.97 -7.94 -8.27
CA LEU A 118 -4.92 -6.96 -7.97
C LEU A 118 -4.81 -5.91 -9.07
N LYS A 119 -4.94 -6.31 -10.34
CA LYS A 119 -4.93 -5.39 -11.48
C LYS A 119 -6.13 -4.42 -11.43
N ASP A 120 -7.31 -4.95 -11.21
CA ASP A 120 -8.56 -4.19 -11.27
C ASP A 120 -8.75 -3.27 -10.06
N ASN A 121 -8.42 -3.78 -8.87
CA ASN A 121 -8.61 -3.06 -7.61
C ASN A 121 -7.36 -2.31 -7.15
N LYS A 122 -6.22 -2.54 -7.80
CA LYS A 122 -4.88 -2.05 -7.39
C LYS A 122 -4.43 -2.54 -6.01
N GLU A 123 -5.16 -3.50 -5.44
CA GLU A 123 -4.90 -4.02 -4.11
C GLU A 123 -5.36 -5.47 -3.99
N PHE A 124 -4.63 -6.24 -3.17
CA PHE A 124 -5.01 -7.57 -2.73
C PHE A 124 -4.74 -7.69 -1.23
N GLU A 125 -5.78 -7.99 -0.45
CA GLU A 125 -5.70 -8.19 0.99
C GLU A 125 -5.98 -9.66 1.34
N LYS A 126 -5.26 -10.17 2.34
CA LYS A 126 -5.63 -11.41 3.01
C LYS A 126 -5.31 -11.32 4.51
N LYS A 127 -6.26 -11.84 5.31
CA LYS A 127 -6.19 -11.86 6.77
C LYS A 127 -5.36 -13.04 7.28
N TYR A 128 -4.63 -12.80 8.35
CA TYR A 128 -3.76 -13.74 9.02
C TYR A 128 -3.87 -13.61 10.54
N SER A 129 -3.15 -14.49 11.22
CA SER A 129 -2.89 -14.43 12.64
C SER A 129 -1.39 -14.58 12.87
N PHE A 130 -0.76 -13.58 13.47
CA PHE A 130 0.68 -13.62 13.77
C PHE A 130 0.96 -14.08 15.21
N ASP A 131 -0.09 -14.25 16.05
CA ASP A 131 -0.01 -14.73 17.42
C ASP A 131 0.95 -13.90 18.29
N SER A 132 1.07 -12.60 18.02
CA SER A 132 2.00 -11.68 18.70
C SER A 132 1.31 -10.40 19.15
N ALA A 133 1.63 -9.94 20.36
CA ALA A 133 1.14 -8.66 20.88
C ALA A 133 2.13 -7.98 21.84
N PRO A 134 2.11 -6.64 21.93
CA PRO A 134 2.79 -5.92 23.00
C PRO A 134 2.22 -6.27 24.38
N LYS A 135 3.03 -6.05 25.41
CA LYS A 135 2.61 -6.28 26.79
C LYS A 135 1.37 -5.43 27.13
N GLY A 136 0.34 -6.07 27.66
CA GLY A 136 -0.91 -5.42 28.05
C GLY A 136 -2.02 -5.51 26.99
N TYR A 137 -1.71 -6.06 25.81
CA TYR A 137 -2.69 -6.38 24.78
C TYR A 137 -2.81 -7.90 24.65
N LYS A 138 -3.94 -8.35 24.07
CA LYS A 138 -4.08 -9.73 23.60
C LYS A 138 -3.60 -9.81 22.15
N PRO A 139 -3.04 -10.96 21.72
CA PRO A 139 -2.74 -11.20 20.31
C PRO A 139 -4.00 -11.05 19.45
N ASP A 140 -3.77 -11.02 18.15
CA ASP A 140 -4.81 -10.94 17.15
C ASP A 140 -5.91 -11.99 17.38
N SER A 141 -7.12 -11.68 16.90
CA SER A 141 -8.29 -12.52 17.08
C SER A 141 -9.21 -12.42 15.87
N ASN A 142 -10.27 -13.22 15.81
CA ASN A 142 -11.28 -13.08 14.76
C ASN A 142 -11.87 -11.64 14.68
N GLU A 143 -11.87 -10.91 15.80
CA GLU A 143 -12.35 -9.52 15.88
C GLU A 143 -11.28 -8.51 15.42
N CYS A 144 -10.01 -8.83 15.70
CA CYS A 144 -8.84 -8.01 15.38
C CYS A 144 -7.82 -8.84 14.61
N PRO A 145 -8.08 -9.26 13.37
CA PRO A 145 -7.15 -10.11 12.63
C PRO A 145 -6.00 -9.27 12.08
N ASP A 146 -4.81 -9.86 12.05
CA ASP A 146 -3.71 -9.30 11.29
C ASP A 146 -4.00 -9.40 9.78
N GLY A 147 -3.26 -8.63 8.99
CA GLY A 147 -3.48 -8.53 7.55
C GLY A 147 -2.18 -8.36 6.79
N LEU A 148 -2.16 -8.93 5.59
CA LEU A 148 -1.21 -8.55 4.56
C LEU A 148 -1.97 -7.92 3.40
N THR A 149 -1.50 -6.76 2.97
CA THR A 149 -2.08 -6.01 1.87
C THR A 149 -0.99 -5.70 0.85
N LEU A 150 -1.19 -6.11 -0.40
CA LEU A 150 -0.31 -5.76 -1.51
C LEU A 150 -1.00 -4.73 -2.40
N SER A 151 -0.45 -3.53 -2.48
CA SER A 151 -1.01 -2.44 -3.29
C SER A 151 -0.06 -2.06 -4.43
N LEU A 152 -0.61 -1.82 -5.62
CA LEU A 152 0.14 -1.35 -6.78
C LEU A 152 0.47 0.14 -6.63
N ARG A 153 1.74 0.50 -6.87
CA ARG A 153 2.14 1.91 -6.94
C ARG A 153 1.96 2.46 -8.35
N GLU A 154 2.23 3.76 -8.52
CA GLU A 154 2.05 4.47 -9.80
C GLU A 154 2.83 3.81 -10.95
N ASN A 155 3.98 3.22 -10.63
CA ASN A 155 4.72 2.33 -11.52
C ASN A 155 4.34 0.89 -11.20
N ALA A 156 3.85 0.16 -12.18
CA ALA A 156 3.27 -1.16 -11.93
C ALA A 156 4.27 -2.29 -11.57
N SER A 157 5.58 -2.01 -11.63
CA SER A 157 6.64 -2.90 -11.14
C SER A 157 7.03 -2.59 -9.69
N GLU A 158 6.36 -1.63 -9.05
CA GLU A 158 6.54 -1.24 -7.67
C GLU A 158 5.28 -1.56 -6.86
N PHE A 159 5.50 -2.11 -5.68
CA PHE A 159 4.44 -2.60 -4.79
C PHE A 159 4.67 -2.07 -3.38
N ALA A 160 3.59 -1.82 -2.66
CA ALA A 160 3.63 -1.68 -1.22
C ALA A 160 3.06 -2.97 -0.61
N LEU A 161 3.86 -3.68 0.18
CA LEU A 161 3.39 -4.77 1.02
C LEU A 161 3.23 -4.24 2.45
N SER A 162 1.99 -3.98 2.83
CA SER A 162 1.63 -3.57 4.19
C SER A 162 1.38 -4.80 5.05
N ILE A 163 1.91 -4.74 6.26
CA ILE A 163 1.76 -5.72 7.34
C ILE A 163 0.96 -5.03 8.42
N ASP A 164 -0.34 -5.26 8.41
CA ASP A 164 -1.31 -4.70 9.33
C ASP A 164 -1.38 -5.58 10.57
N ASN A 165 -0.93 -5.09 11.72
CA ASN A 165 -0.99 -5.82 12.97
C ASN A 165 -2.09 -5.25 13.85
N ARG A 166 -2.93 -6.13 14.41
CA ARG A 166 -4.06 -5.72 15.24
C ARG A 166 -4.03 -6.43 16.58
N PHE A 167 -4.13 -5.66 17.65
CA PHE A 167 -4.05 -6.16 19.01
C PHE A 167 -5.34 -5.83 19.74
N LEU A 168 -5.99 -6.83 20.33
CA LEU A 168 -7.23 -6.61 21.08
C LEU A 168 -6.89 -5.93 22.41
N VAL A 169 -7.39 -4.71 22.61
CA VAL A 169 -7.21 -3.94 23.85
C VAL A 169 -8.16 -4.48 24.93
N ASP A 170 -9.44 -4.48 24.59
CA ASP A 170 -10.57 -5.03 25.35
C ASP A 170 -11.71 -5.27 24.36
N ALA A 171 -12.57 -6.25 24.64
CA ALA A 171 -13.72 -6.56 23.78
C ALA A 171 -14.68 -5.36 23.63
N ASP A 172 -14.76 -4.48 24.63
CA ASP A 172 -15.63 -3.30 24.60
C ASP A 172 -14.97 -2.05 23.99
N ILE A 173 -13.65 -2.07 23.78
CA ILE A 173 -12.87 -0.92 23.28
C ILE A 173 -12.51 -1.10 21.80
N GLY A 174 -12.15 -2.32 21.39
CA GLY A 174 -11.72 -2.65 20.04
C GLY A 174 -10.21 -2.90 19.91
N CYS A 175 -9.68 -2.67 18.72
CA CYS A 175 -8.31 -3.02 18.34
C CYS A 175 -7.38 -1.80 18.42
N ALA A 176 -6.18 -2.01 18.94
CA ALA A 176 -5.04 -1.16 18.63
C ALA A 176 -4.40 -1.69 17.33
N GLU A 177 -3.83 -0.79 16.53
CA GLU A 177 -3.30 -1.11 15.21
C GLU A 177 -1.88 -0.59 15.05
N SER A 178 -1.09 -1.31 14.26
CA SER A 178 0.19 -0.85 13.76
C SER A 178 0.43 -1.42 12.38
N MET A 179 1.37 -0.83 11.66
CA MET A 179 1.66 -1.20 10.29
C MET A 179 3.16 -1.16 10.04
N THR A 180 3.68 -2.19 9.38
CA THR A 180 4.98 -2.12 8.71
C THR A 180 4.72 -2.10 7.20
N ILE A 181 5.34 -1.18 6.47
CA ILE A 181 5.17 -1.09 5.01
C ILE A 181 6.50 -1.40 4.34
N TYR A 182 6.53 -2.44 3.52
CA TYR A 182 7.65 -2.71 2.63
C TYR A 182 7.39 -2.10 1.26
N TYR A 183 8.27 -1.20 0.83
CA TYR A 183 8.25 -0.72 -0.54
C TYR A 183 9.14 -1.62 -1.39
N LEU A 184 8.52 -2.38 -2.29
CA LEU A 184 9.16 -3.42 -3.07
C LEU A 184 9.18 -3.08 -4.56
N SER A 185 10.21 -3.52 -5.25
CA SER A 185 10.22 -3.63 -6.71
C SER A 185 10.52 -5.07 -7.11
N VAL A 186 10.09 -5.44 -8.33
CA VAL A 186 10.47 -6.73 -8.90
C VAL A 186 11.44 -6.51 -10.06
N GLU A 187 12.66 -7.02 -9.91
CA GLU A 187 13.69 -6.97 -10.95
C GLU A 187 14.26 -8.35 -11.19
N ARG A 188 14.24 -8.81 -12.44
CA ARG A 188 14.79 -10.12 -12.84
C ARG A 188 14.30 -11.25 -11.91
N GLU A 189 12.99 -11.27 -11.68
CA GLU A 189 12.31 -12.26 -10.82
C GLU A 189 12.76 -12.22 -9.34
N LYS A 190 13.30 -11.10 -8.86
CA LYS A 190 13.65 -10.90 -7.45
C LYS A 190 12.80 -9.82 -6.81
N LEU A 191 12.37 -10.06 -5.57
CA LEU A 191 11.78 -9.05 -4.71
C LEU A 191 12.90 -8.21 -4.08
N LEU A 192 12.97 -6.93 -4.46
CA LEU A 192 13.94 -5.99 -3.92
C LEU A 192 13.24 -5.06 -2.92
N LEU A 193 13.80 -4.96 -1.71
CA LEU A 193 13.35 -4.02 -0.70
C LEU A 193 13.99 -2.65 -0.95
N ASN A 194 13.19 -1.66 -1.32
CA ASN A 194 13.64 -0.30 -1.58
C ASN A 194 13.70 0.52 -0.29
N SER A 195 12.65 0.42 0.54
CA SER A 195 12.57 1.10 1.83
C SER A 195 11.53 0.41 2.72
N LEU A 196 11.56 0.76 4.01
CA LEU A 196 10.62 0.28 5.01
C LEU A 196 10.11 1.47 5.82
N ASP A 197 8.82 1.47 6.14
CA ASP A 197 8.18 2.49 6.98
C ASP A 197 7.32 1.85 8.08
N TYR A 198 7.03 2.61 9.13
CA TYR A 198 6.25 2.18 10.28
C TYR A 198 5.15 3.20 10.60
N ALA A 199 3.93 2.72 10.81
CA ALA A 199 2.82 3.52 11.33
C ALA A 199 2.20 2.86 12.56
N GLY A 200 1.83 3.63 13.58
CA GLY A 200 1.22 3.13 14.81
C GLY A 200 0.79 4.24 15.74
#